data_AF-A0A4Q0MG04-F1
#
_entry.id   AF-A0A4Q0MG04-F1
#
_cell.length_a   1.000
_cell.length_b   1.000
_cell.length_c   1.000
_cell.angle_alpha   90.00
_cell.angle_beta   90.00
_cell.angle_gamma   90.00
#
_symmetry.space_group_name_H-M   'P 1'
#
loop_
_entity.id
_entity.type
_entity.pdbx_description
1 polymer ?
#
loop_
_entity_poly.entity_id
_entity_poly.type
_entity_poly.pdbx_seq_one_letter_code
_entity_poly.pdbx_strand_id
1 'polypeptide(L)' 'MNKKRNKQTLGLISRDGFFQPVSTLSVAGLEYASKSKAELREILEEKVKNEQYEDCALIRDELIKRS' A
#
# COMPACT_ATOMS: atom_id res chain seq x y z
N MET A 1 -14.98 -19.19 14.45
CA MET A 1 -13.73 -19.41 13.70
C MET A 1 -12.87 -18.13 13.77
N ASN A 2 -11.81 -18.14 14.58
CA ASN A 2 -10.92 -16.99 14.76
C ASN A 2 -9.99 -16.84 13.55
N LYS A 3 -10.29 -15.92 12.62
CA LYS A 3 -9.35 -15.50 11.57
C LYS A 3 -8.21 -14.71 12.25
N LYS A 4 -7.13 -15.40 12.62
CA LYS A 4 -5.88 -14.74 13.02
C LYS A 4 -5.42 -13.88 11.85
N ARG A 5 -5.63 -12.56 11.94
CA ARG A 5 -5.07 -11.58 11.00
C ARG A 5 -3.56 -11.75 11.07
N ASN A 6 -2.99 -12.37 10.03
CA ASN A 6 -1.56 -12.51 9.88
C ASN A 6 -1.01 -11.08 9.78
N LYS A 7 -0.42 -10.54 10.86
CA LYS A 7 0.25 -9.25 10.81
C LYS A 7 1.46 -9.47 9.90
N GLN A 8 1.35 -9.03 8.65
CA GLN A 8 2.47 -9.05 7.71
C GLN A 8 3.57 -8.17 8.29
N THR A 9 4.62 -8.80 8.83
CA THR A 9 5.78 -8.09 9.35
C THR A 9 6.68 -7.72 8.18
N LEU A 10 6.85 -6.42 7.95
CA LEU A 10 7.78 -5.91 6.96
C LEU A 10 9.20 -5.84 7.56
N GLY A 11 10.21 -6.06 6.73
CA GLY A 11 11.60 -6.13 7.18
C GLY A 11 12.58 -6.08 6.02
N LEU A 12 13.86 -5.97 6.36
CA LEU A 12 14.96 -6.00 5.39
C LEU A 12 15.54 -7.40 5.31
N ILE A 13 15.96 -7.81 4.11
CA ILE A 13 16.66 -9.07 3.90
C ILE A 13 18.12 -8.73 3.57
N SER A 14 19.02 -9.23 4.40
CA SER A 14 20.47 -9.13 4.19
C SER A 14 20.94 -10.09 3.09
N ARG A 15 22.15 -9.88 2.55
CA ARG A 15 22.72 -10.72 1.48
C ARG A 15 22.94 -12.18 1.88
N ASP A 16 23.08 -12.45 3.18
CA ASP A 16 23.19 -13.78 3.77
C ASP A 16 21.82 -14.46 3.99
N GLY A 17 20.73 -13.79 3.62
CA GLY A 17 19.36 -14.28 3.79
C GLY A 17 18.77 -13.99 5.18
N PHE A 18 19.48 -13.27 6.06
CA PHE A 18 18.93 -12.90 7.36
C PHE A 18 17.80 -11.87 7.19
N PHE A 19 16.62 -12.18 7.76
CA PHE A 19 15.47 -11.28 7.78
C PHE A 19 15.46 -10.46 9.08
N GLN A 20 15.59 -9.13 8.95
CA GLN A 20 15.46 -8.20 10.07
C GLN A 20 14.09 -7.51 10.03
N PRO A 21 13.16 -7.84 10.93
CA PRO A 21 11.88 -7.15 11.02
C PRO A 21 12.11 -5.69 11.44
N VAL A 22 11.44 -4.77 10.76
CA VAL A 22 11.52 -3.33 11.07
C VAL A 22 10.15 -2.90 11.59
N SER A 23 10.05 -2.71 12.89
CA SER A 23 8.77 -2.40 13.57
C SER A 23 8.12 -1.08 13.13
N THR A 24 8.90 -0.15 12.57
CA THR A 24 8.42 1.10 11.98
C THR A 24 7.89 0.93 10.56
N LEU A 25 8.26 -0.14 9.85
CA LEU A 25 7.70 -0.46 8.54
C LEU A 25 6.33 -1.11 8.74
N SER A 26 5.30 -0.30 8.61
CA SER A 26 3.92 -0.75 8.62
C SER A 26 3.32 -0.62 7.24
N VAL A 27 2.54 -1.63 6.84
CA VAL A 27 1.66 -1.54 5.67
C VAL A 27 0.63 -0.41 5.81
N ALA A 28 0.43 0.14 7.02
CA ALA A 28 -0.39 1.33 7.23
C ALA A 28 0.10 2.57 6.46
N GLY A 29 1.40 2.67 6.18
CA GLY A 29 1.96 3.73 5.32
C GLY A 29 1.90 3.41 3.82
N LEU A 30 1.40 2.22 3.47
CA LEU A 30 1.27 1.73 2.10
C LEU A 30 -0.21 1.61 1.72
N GLU A 31 -0.98 2.65 2.04
CA GLU A 31 -2.44 2.69 1.89
C GLU A 31 -2.87 2.21 0.48
N TYR A 32 -2.20 2.72 -0.56
CA TYR A 32 -2.48 2.38 -1.95
C TYR A 32 -1.79 1.09 -2.43
N ALA A 33 -0.65 0.71 -1.86
CA ALA A 33 0.06 -0.48 -2.30
C ALA A 33 -0.73 -1.77 -1.99
N SER A 34 -1.52 -1.76 -0.91
CA SER A 34 -2.36 -2.89 -0.51
C SER A 34 -3.66 -3.05 -1.32
N LYS A 35 -4.04 -2.05 -2.12
CA LYS A 35 -5.29 -2.03 -2.90
C LYS A 35 -5.11 -2.71 -4.25
N SER A 36 -6.19 -3.25 -4.81
CA SER A 36 -6.25 -3.72 -6.19
C SER A 36 -6.33 -2.56 -7.19
N LYS A 37 -6.05 -2.82 -8.47
CA LYS A 37 -6.14 -1.82 -9.54
C LYS A 37 -7.56 -1.25 -9.69
N ALA A 38 -8.60 -2.06 -9.44
CA ALA A 38 -9.99 -1.63 -9.49
C ALA A 38 -10.30 -0.67 -8.33
N GLU A 39 -9.93 -1.06 -7.10
CA GLU A 39 -10.10 -0.21 -5.91
C GLU A 39 -9.36 1.13 -6.05
N LEU A 40 -8.14 1.13 -6.60
CA LEU A 40 -7.39 2.37 -6.83
C LEU A 40 -8.11 3.32 -7.81
N ARG A 41 -8.84 2.80 -8.81
CA ARG A 41 -9.63 3.63 -9.73
C ARG A 41 -10.84 4.25 -9.04
N GLU A 42 -11.57 3.45 -8.25
CA GLU A 42 -12.71 3.94 -7.47
C GLU A 42 -12.29 5.04 -6.48
N ILE A 43 -11.18 4.82 -5.75
CA ILE A 43 -10.63 5.81 -4.81
C ILE A 43 -10.20 7.08 -5.57
N LEU A 44 -9.55 6.95 -6.74
CA LEU A 44 -9.15 8.10 -7.53
C LEU A 44 -10.36 8.96 -7.94
N GLU A 45 -11.45 8.34 -8.41
CA GLU A 45 -12.68 9.04 -8.78
C GLU A 45 -13.31 9.77 -7.58
N GLU A 46 -13.32 9.15 -6.41
CA GLU A 46 -13.81 9.76 -5.18
C GLU A 46 -12.94 10.96 -4.75
N LYS A 47 -11.62 10.81 -4.79
CA LYS A 47 -10.66 11.87 -4.44
C LYS A 47 -10.74 13.07 -5.38
N VAL A 48 -10.94 12.84 -6.67
CA VAL A 48 -11.16 13.90 -7.67
C VAL A 48 -12.44 14.68 -7.38
N LYS A 49 -13.54 13.98 -7.03
CA LYS A 49 -14.81 14.64 -6.66
C LYS A 49 -14.68 15.51 -5.41
N ASN A 50 -13.82 15.11 -4.48
CA ASN A 50 -13.56 15.82 -3.23
C ASN A 50 -12.43 16.85 -3.35
N GLU A 51 -11.90 17.10 -4.56
CA GLU A 51 -10.81 18.05 -4.84
C GLU A 51 -9.51 17.76 -4.06
N GLN A 52 -9.28 16.50 -3.68
CA GLN A 52 -8.10 16.03 -2.93
C GLN A 52 -6.96 15.65 -3.89
N TYR A 53 -6.46 16.63 -4.65
CA TYR A 53 -5.53 16.38 -5.76
C TYR A 53 -4.14 15.86 -5.35
N GLU A 54 -3.69 16.16 -4.12
CA GLU A 54 -2.42 15.64 -3.59
C GLU A 54 -2.44 14.11 -3.50
N ASP A 55 -3.55 13.54 -3.00
CA ASP A 55 -3.76 12.09 -2.92
C ASP A 55 -3.91 11.45 -4.32
N CYS A 56 -4.54 12.16 -5.25
CA CYS A 56 -4.70 11.70 -6.64
C CYS A 56 -3.35 11.43 -7.32
N ALA A 57 -2.32 12.24 -7.03
CA ALA A 57 -0.99 12.04 -7.60
C ALA A 57 -0.38 10.70 -7.14
N LEU A 58 -0.49 10.38 -5.85
CA LEU A 58 0.03 9.13 -5.28
C LEU A 58 -0.68 7.90 -5.87
N ILE A 59 -2.00 7.96 -6.02
CA ILE A 59 -2.80 6.86 -6.60
C ILE A 59 -2.47 6.67 -8.08
N ARG A 60 -2.32 7.76 -8.83
CA ARG A 60 -1.96 7.72 -10.25
C ARG A 60 -0.59 7.06 -10.46
N ASP A 61 0.40 7.41 -9.64
CA ASP A 61 1.74 6.83 -9.75
C ASP A 61 1.72 5.32 -9.45
N GLU A 62 0.93 4.89 -8.47
CA GLU A 62 0.73 3.47 -8.16
C GLU A 62 0.01 2.73 -9.31
N LEU A 63 -0.96 3.36 -9.97
CA LEU A 63 -1.64 2.81 -11.15
C LEU A 63 -0.69 2.66 -12.36
N ILE A 64 0.21 3.62 -12.57
CA ILE A 64 1.23 3.59 -13.65
C ILE A 64 2.26 2.47 -13.40
N LYS A 65 2.72 2.28 -12.16
CA LYS A 65 3.65 1.17 -11.85
C LYS A 65 3.06 -0.23 -12.14
N ARG A 66 1.72 -0.31 -12.25
CA ARG A 66 0.95 -1.56 -12.43
C ARG A 66 0.30 -1.66 -13.82
N SER A 67 0.64 -0.77 -14.77
CA SER A 67 0.26 -0.89 -16.18
C SER A 67 1.31 -1.66 -16.96
#